data_AF-T1C058-F1
#
_entry.id   AF-T1C058-F1
#
_cell.length_a   1.000
_cell.length_b   1.000
_cell.length_c   1.000
_cell.angle_alpha   90.00
_cell.angle_beta   90.00
_cell.angle_gamma   90.00
#
_symmetry.space_group_name_H-M   'P 1'
#
loop_
_entity.id
_entity.type
_entity.pdbx_description
1 polymer ?
#
loop_
_entity_poly.entity_id
_entity_poly.type
_entity_poly.pdbx_seq_one_letter_code
_entity_poly.pdbx_strand_id
1 'polypeptide(L)'
;MCDLGVVGNNVLEEQRLAAIAAQREPGFRALRTLGFGQCRLALAIPHEQEWSGARQLQDLRIATTYPALLQHWLGAQGVRARVVTLSGSVEIAPRLGTADLICDLVSSGATLAANQLKEVTVLLDSEAVLAVPAVLPTDERAELIELLLRRIEGVIQVRESKLVMLHAPRSALDAIGRILPRGSVPTLLPIEGHEDQVALQALCHGAITWQHLEDMKRAGASAMLVLPVEKMLA
;
A
#
# COMPACT_ATOMS: atom_id res chain seq x y z
N MET A 1 16.55 11.59 18.51
CA MET A 1 15.19 11.98 18.12
C MET A 1 15.20 12.09 16.60
N CYS A 2 14.26 11.49 15.88
CA CYS A 2 14.18 11.56 14.43
C CYS A 2 12.96 12.41 14.03
N ASP A 3 13.11 13.34 13.08
CA ASP A 3 12.00 14.19 12.62
C ASP A 3 11.09 13.51 11.59
N LEU A 4 11.64 12.55 10.83
CA LEU A 4 10.96 11.76 9.80
C LEU A 4 11.48 10.31 9.85
N GLY A 5 10.65 9.34 9.53
CA GLY A 5 11.06 7.94 9.40
C GLY A 5 10.21 7.18 8.39
N VAL A 6 10.80 6.21 7.68
CA VAL A 6 10.07 5.28 6.83
C VAL A 6 10.01 3.93 7.53
N VAL A 7 8.80 3.43 7.77
CA VAL A 7 8.56 2.20 8.54
C VAL A 7 7.32 1.49 8.02
N GLY A 8 7.17 0.19 8.28
CA GLY A 8 5.92 -0.52 8.01
C GLY A 8 4.81 -0.09 8.96
N ASN A 9 3.59 0.07 8.47
CA ASN A 9 2.42 0.45 9.26
C ASN A 9 2.18 -0.53 10.43
N ASN A 10 2.42 -1.82 10.20
CA ASN A 10 2.39 -2.87 11.22
C ASN A 10 3.33 -2.57 12.40
N VAL A 11 4.55 -2.12 12.16
CA VAL A 11 5.50 -1.77 13.23
C VAL A 11 5.04 -0.51 13.95
N LEU A 12 4.57 0.50 13.21
CA LEU A 12 4.11 1.75 13.79
C LEU A 12 2.90 1.53 14.72
N GLU A 13 1.91 0.75 14.26
CA GLU A 13 0.70 0.44 15.03
C GLU A 13 1.00 -0.48 16.22
N GLU A 14 1.90 -1.45 16.09
CA GLU A 14 2.38 -2.27 17.21
C GLU A 14 2.95 -1.40 18.33
N GLN A 15 3.83 -0.45 17.99
CA GLN A 15 4.41 0.47 18.97
C GLN A 15 3.37 1.44 19.56
N ARG A 16 2.42 1.90 18.74
CA ARG A 16 1.33 2.79 19.17
C ARG A 16 0.44 2.08 20.21
N LEU A 17 0.01 0.86 19.91
CA LEU A 17 -0.82 0.05 20.81
C LEU A 17 -0.06 -0.35 22.08
N ALA A 18 1.23 -0.71 21.95
CA ALA A 18 2.07 -1.00 23.11
C ALA A 18 2.23 0.22 24.04
N ALA A 19 2.34 1.43 23.49
CA ALA A 19 2.37 2.66 24.29
C ALA A 19 1.04 2.88 25.04
N ILE A 20 -0.09 2.72 24.35
CA ILE A 20 -1.43 2.87 24.94
C ILE A 20 -1.67 1.84 26.04
N ALA A 21 -1.29 0.57 25.81
CA ALA A 21 -1.39 -0.48 26.82
C ALA A 21 -0.54 -0.16 28.07
N ALA A 22 0.59 0.53 27.89
CA ALA A 22 1.44 1.04 28.96
C ALA A 22 0.99 2.41 29.50
N GLN A 23 -0.22 2.89 29.16
CA GLN A 23 -0.77 4.18 29.58
C GLN A 23 0.12 5.39 29.21
N ARG A 24 0.81 5.31 28.08
CA ARG A 24 1.64 6.40 27.53
C ARG A 24 1.03 6.91 26.24
N GLU A 25 1.12 8.22 26.02
CA GLU A 25 0.78 8.81 24.73
C GLU A 25 1.85 8.45 23.68
N PRO A 26 1.44 7.97 22.49
CA PRO A 26 2.36 7.78 21.39
C PRO A 26 2.96 9.11 20.94
N GLY A 27 4.29 9.26 21.03
CA GLY A 27 5.00 10.47 20.60
C GLY A 27 5.17 10.60 19.08
N PHE A 28 4.45 9.82 18.28
CA PHE A 28 4.57 9.73 16.83
C PHE A 28 3.22 9.40 16.17
N ARG A 29 3.13 9.60 14.86
CA ARG A 29 1.98 9.21 14.04
C ARG A 29 2.40 8.89 12.61
N ALA A 30 1.55 8.16 11.89
CA ALA A 30 1.65 8.07 10.44
C ALA A 30 1.28 9.43 9.84
N LEU A 31 2.10 9.93 8.92
CA LEU A 31 1.76 11.08 8.12
C LEU A 31 1.01 10.64 6.85
N ARG A 32 1.51 9.60 6.17
CA ARG A 32 0.89 9.03 4.97
C ARG A 32 1.48 7.69 4.58
N THR A 33 0.79 6.97 3.70
CA THR A 33 1.28 5.76 3.04
C THR A 33 2.20 6.10 1.86
N LEU A 34 3.08 5.16 1.51
CA LEU A 34 4.09 5.33 0.45
C LEU A 34 3.85 4.44 -0.78
N GLY A 35 2.83 3.56 -0.75
CA GLY A 35 2.45 2.73 -1.89
C GLY A 35 3.40 1.58 -2.18
N PHE A 36 4.16 1.08 -1.21
CA PHE A 36 5.03 -0.09 -1.37
C PHE A 36 5.15 -0.90 -0.08
N GLY A 37 5.63 -2.14 -0.20
CA GLY A 37 5.81 -3.03 0.96
C GLY A 37 4.49 -3.61 1.47
N GLN A 38 3.52 -3.80 0.58
CA GLN A 38 2.19 -4.31 0.91
C GLN A 38 2.27 -5.72 1.50
N CYS A 39 1.66 -5.86 2.68
CA CYS A 39 1.45 -7.11 3.36
C CYS A 39 0.23 -6.96 4.29
N ARG A 40 -0.16 -8.04 4.94
CA ARG A 40 -1.22 -8.02 5.94
C ARG A 40 -0.81 -8.84 7.15
N LEU A 41 -1.08 -8.35 8.34
CA LEU A 41 -0.96 -9.13 9.56
C LEU A 41 -2.21 -10.02 9.66
N ALA A 42 -2.04 -11.33 9.69
CA ALA A 42 -3.16 -12.26 9.66
C ALA A 42 -2.95 -13.45 10.59
N LEU A 43 -4.07 -13.99 11.07
CA LEU A 43 -4.11 -15.30 11.73
C LEU A 43 -3.96 -16.39 10.69
N ALA A 44 -3.14 -17.39 11.01
CA ALA A 44 -2.99 -18.60 10.22
C ALA A 44 -3.04 -19.84 11.11
N ILE A 45 -3.87 -20.80 10.73
CA ILE A 45 -4.08 -22.08 11.43
C ILE A 45 -3.47 -23.23 10.63
N PRO A 46 -3.21 -24.40 11.25
CA PRO A 46 -2.84 -25.60 10.50
C PRO A 46 -3.84 -25.89 9.37
N HIS A 47 -3.32 -26.24 8.19
CA HIS A 47 -4.07 -26.35 6.95
C HIS A 47 -5.27 -27.31 7.05
N GLU A 48 -5.12 -28.38 7.84
CA GLU A 48 -6.13 -29.41 8.08
C GLU A 48 -7.27 -28.97 9.01
N GLN A 49 -7.11 -27.87 9.76
CA GLN A 49 -8.14 -27.38 10.67
C GLN A 49 -9.16 -26.51 9.94
N GLU A 50 -10.43 -26.60 10.30
CA GLU A 50 -11.46 -25.69 9.80
C GLU A 50 -11.52 -24.40 10.64
N TRP A 51 -11.76 -23.28 9.97
CA TRP A 51 -11.96 -21.99 10.63
C TRP A 51 -13.43 -21.75 10.93
N SER A 52 -13.76 -21.63 12.21
CA SER A 52 -15.13 -21.41 12.70
C SER A 52 -15.35 -20.00 13.29
N GLY A 53 -14.38 -19.11 13.09
CA GLY A 53 -14.41 -17.72 13.56
C GLY A 53 -13.65 -17.50 14.88
N ALA A 54 -13.61 -16.24 15.32
CA ALA A 54 -12.73 -15.81 16.42
C ALA A 54 -12.91 -16.59 17.73
N ARG A 55 -14.11 -17.09 18.04
CA ARG A 55 -14.37 -17.87 19.26
C ARG A 55 -13.56 -19.17 19.34
N GLN A 56 -13.12 -19.73 18.21
CA GLN A 56 -12.24 -20.90 18.16
C GLN A 56 -10.91 -20.68 18.89
N LEU A 57 -10.48 -19.42 18.99
CA LEU A 57 -9.21 -19.05 19.59
C LEU A 57 -9.24 -19.06 21.13
N GLN A 58 -10.40 -19.29 21.74
CA GLN A 58 -10.57 -19.26 23.18
C GLN A 58 -9.64 -20.28 23.85
N ASP A 59 -8.82 -19.79 24.79
CA ASP A 59 -7.81 -20.53 25.56
C ASP A 59 -6.66 -21.16 24.74
N LEU A 60 -6.57 -20.87 23.44
CA LEU A 60 -5.48 -21.30 22.57
C LEU A 60 -4.22 -20.42 22.74
N ARG A 61 -3.08 -20.93 22.29
CA ARG A 61 -1.80 -20.24 22.23
C ARG A 61 -1.55 -19.73 20.82
N ILE A 62 -1.26 -18.45 20.68
CA ILE A 62 -1.01 -17.81 19.38
C ILE A 62 0.40 -17.23 19.37
N ALA A 63 1.26 -17.72 18.49
CA ALA A 63 2.61 -17.18 18.31
C ALA A 63 2.59 -15.93 17.43
N THR A 64 3.33 -14.88 17.80
CA THR A 64 3.42 -13.65 17.00
C THR A 64 4.67 -12.84 17.34
N THR A 65 5.11 -12.00 16.41
CA THR A 65 6.05 -10.89 16.63
C THR A 65 5.33 -9.56 16.94
N TYR A 66 3.99 -9.54 16.88
CA TYR A 66 3.13 -8.35 17.06
C TYR A 66 2.11 -8.53 18.21
N PRO A 67 2.58 -8.68 19.46
CA PRO A 67 1.71 -8.98 20.59
C PRO A 67 0.66 -7.90 20.89
N ALA A 68 0.98 -6.61 20.75
CA ALA A 68 0.03 -5.54 21.06
C ALA A 68 -1.11 -5.48 20.05
N LEU A 69 -0.82 -5.63 18.75
CA LEU A 69 -1.82 -5.74 17.69
C LEU A 69 -2.73 -6.95 17.91
N LEU A 70 -2.15 -8.11 18.19
CA LEU A 70 -2.92 -9.33 18.43
C LEU A 70 -3.80 -9.20 19.69
N GLN A 71 -3.27 -8.67 20.80
CA GLN A 71 -4.04 -8.46 22.02
C GLN A 71 -5.19 -7.47 21.82
N HIS A 72 -4.94 -6.38 21.10
CA HIS A 72 -5.97 -5.40 20.77
C HIS A 72 -7.11 -6.05 19.98
N TRP A 73 -6.78 -6.82 18.95
CA TRP A 73 -7.77 -7.52 18.15
C TRP A 73 -8.55 -8.56 18.96
N LEU A 74 -7.87 -9.41 19.75
CA LEU A 74 -8.51 -10.40 20.63
C LEU A 74 -9.48 -9.75 21.61
N GLY A 75 -9.08 -8.62 22.21
CA GLY A 75 -9.93 -7.84 23.11
C GLY A 75 -11.20 -7.32 22.41
N ALA A 76 -11.07 -6.81 21.19
CA ALA A 76 -12.21 -6.37 20.37
C ALA A 76 -13.16 -7.54 20.00
N GLN A 77 -12.64 -8.75 19.87
CA GLN A 77 -13.44 -9.97 19.64
C GLN A 77 -14.02 -10.59 20.92
N GLY A 78 -13.65 -10.10 22.11
CA GLY A 78 -14.04 -10.69 23.39
C GLY A 78 -13.46 -12.09 23.62
N VAL A 79 -12.29 -12.39 23.05
CA VAL A 79 -11.62 -13.68 23.11
C VAL A 79 -10.44 -13.62 24.07
N ARG A 80 -10.29 -14.62 24.93
CA ARG A 80 -9.09 -14.79 25.76
C ARG A 80 -8.22 -15.90 25.19
N ALA A 81 -7.09 -15.53 24.61
CA ALA A 81 -6.07 -16.46 24.11
C ALA A 81 -4.70 -16.10 24.73
N ARG A 82 -3.79 -17.07 24.82
CA ARG A 82 -2.43 -16.86 25.31
C ARG A 82 -1.53 -16.41 24.16
N VAL A 83 -1.03 -15.18 24.24
CA VAL A 83 -0.05 -14.67 23.27
C VAL A 83 1.35 -15.18 23.61
N VAL A 84 2.02 -15.79 22.64
CA VAL A 84 3.40 -16.27 22.70
C VAL A 84 4.27 -15.37 21.82
N THR A 85 4.95 -14.41 22.44
CA THR A 85 5.81 -13.48 21.71
C THR A 85 7.11 -14.15 21.27
N LEU A 86 7.43 -14.05 19.98
CA LEU A 86 8.67 -14.54 19.38
C LEU A 86 9.43 -13.37 18.73
N SER A 87 10.75 -13.52 18.59
CA SER A 87 11.61 -12.55 17.90
C SER A 87 11.77 -12.82 16.39
N GLY A 88 11.24 -13.95 15.90
CA GLY A 88 11.29 -14.37 14.50
C GLY A 88 10.89 -15.84 14.36
N SER A 89 10.83 -16.32 13.11
CA SER A 89 10.45 -17.70 12.76
C SER A 89 9.16 -18.14 13.44
N VAL A 90 8.09 -17.38 13.26
CA VAL A 90 6.81 -17.63 13.93
C VAL A 90 6.15 -18.88 13.35
N GLU A 91 6.32 -19.12 12.05
CA GLU A 91 5.72 -20.19 11.27
C GLU A 91 6.06 -21.61 11.73
N ILE A 92 7.17 -21.79 12.45
CA ILE A 92 7.57 -23.10 12.98
C ILE A 92 6.98 -23.41 14.37
N ALA A 93 6.41 -22.42 15.06
CA ALA A 93 5.91 -22.59 16.44
C ALA A 93 4.81 -23.66 16.58
N PRO A 94 3.82 -23.76 15.66
CA PRO A 94 2.84 -24.83 15.70
C PRO A 94 3.47 -26.23 15.60
N ARG A 95 4.43 -26.40 14.68
CA ARG A 95 5.13 -27.68 14.48
C ARG A 95 5.97 -28.09 15.69
N LEU A 96 6.51 -27.11 16.43
CA LEU A 96 7.27 -27.34 17.66
C LEU A 96 6.38 -27.49 18.90
N GLY A 97 5.05 -27.34 18.76
CA GLY A 97 4.09 -27.44 19.86
C GLY A 97 4.14 -26.27 20.85
N THR A 98 4.84 -25.17 20.53
CA THR A 98 4.96 -23.99 21.42
C THR A 98 3.75 -23.07 21.31
N ALA A 99 3.01 -23.12 20.20
CA ALA A 99 1.73 -22.47 19.99
C ALA A 99 0.78 -23.38 19.21
N ASP A 100 -0.52 -23.07 19.20
CA ASP A 100 -1.54 -23.85 18.48
C ASP A 100 -1.78 -23.27 17.08
N LEU A 101 -1.53 -21.96 16.91
CA LEU A 101 -1.59 -21.22 15.65
C LEU A 101 -0.68 -19.98 15.69
N ILE A 102 -0.64 -19.22 14.60
CA ILE A 102 0.18 -18.01 14.50
C ILE A 102 -0.63 -16.78 14.10
N CYS A 103 -0.08 -15.61 14.41
CA CYS A 103 -0.46 -14.32 13.85
C CYS A 103 0.80 -13.65 13.30
N ASP A 104 0.96 -13.58 11.98
CA ASP A 104 2.18 -13.04 11.36
C ASP A 104 1.88 -12.34 10.02
N LEU A 105 2.89 -11.67 9.47
CA LEU A 105 2.80 -10.99 8.19
C LEU A 105 2.65 -11.99 7.03
N VAL A 106 1.69 -11.71 6.16
CA VAL A 106 1.43 -12.44 4.93
C VAL A 106 1.52 -11.49 3.75
N SER A 107 2.30 -11.86 2.74
CA SER A 107 2.33 -11.18 1.45
C SER A 107 1.74 -12.11 0.38
N SER A 108 2.55 -12.99 -0.21
CA SER A 108 2.10 -14.00 -1.19
C SER A 108 1.49 -15.26 -0.56
N GLY A 109 1.72 -15.51 0.73
CA GLY A 109 1.28 -16.73 1.42
C GLY A 109 2.24 -17.93 1.29
N ALA A 110 3.34 -17.81 0.54
CA ALA A 110 4.27 -18.92 0.29
C ALA A 110 4.86 -19.52 1.59
N THR A 111 5.24 -18.67 2.55
CA THR A 111 5.79 -19.11 3.85
C THR A 111 4.78 -19.92 4.66
N LEU A 112 3.50 -19.54 4.64
CA LEU A 112 2.44 -20.28 5.32
C LEU A 112 2.27 -21.67 4.69
N ALA A 113 2.17 -21.73 3.36
CA ALA A 113 2.01 -22.98 2.63
C ALA A 113 3.19 -23.95 2.88
N ALA A 114 4.42 -23.44 2.90
CA ALA A 114 5.63 -24.22 3.20
C ALA A 114 5.63 -24.85 4.60
N ASN A 115 4.84 -24.29 5.53
CA ASN A 115 4.69 -24.77 6.90
C ASN A 115 3.32 -25.39 7.17
N GLN A 116 2.56 -25.75 6.12
CA GLN A 116 1.23 -26.37 6.23
C GLN A 116 0.24 -25.51 7.05
N LEU A 117 0.31 -24.19 6.87
CA LEU A 117 -0.60 -23.22 7.48
C LEU A 117 -1.49 -22.59 6.39
N LYS A 118 -2.70 -22.21 6.77
CA LYS A 118 -3.60 -21.42 5.93
C LYS A 118 -4.05 -20.16 6.65
N GLU A 119 -4.07 -19.05 5.93
CA GLU A 119 -4.58 -17.77 6.41
C GLU A 119 -6.10 -17.83 6.59
N VAL A 120 -6.61 -17.26 7.69
CA VAL A 120 -8.04 -17.33 8.03
C VAL A 120 -8.69 -16.00 8.39
N THR A 121 -7.92 -15.01 8.86
CA THR A 121 -8.46 -13.72 9.28
C THR A 121 -7.37 -12.65 9.25
N VAL A 122 -7.65 -11.54 8.58
CA VAL A 122 -6.76 -10.38 8.53
C VAL A 122 -7.04 -9.47 9.74
N LEU A 123 -5.98 -9.04 10.41
CA LEU A 123 -6.03 -8.11 11.55
C LEU A 123 -5.72 -6.68 11.11
N LEU A 124 -4.77 -6.52 10.18
CA LEU A 124 -4.28 -5.22 9.74
C LEU A 124 -3.69 -5.33 8.33
N ASP A 125 -4.16 -4.52 7.40
CA ASP A 125 -3.44 -4.24 6.16
C ASP A 125 -2.26 -3.30 6.44
N SER A 126 -1.10 -3.62 5.89
CA SER A 126 0.14 -2.91 6.14
C SER A 126 0.89 -2.59 4.86
N GLU A 127 1.47 -1.40 4.83
CA GLU A 127 2.40 -0.96 3.81
C GLU A 127 3.43 -0.01 4.46
N ALA A 128 4.43 0.41 3.69
CA ALA A 128 5.37 1.43 4.15
C ALA A 128 4.66 2.77 4.33
N VAL A 129 4.92 3.42 5.46
CA VAL A 129 4.40 4.74 5.81
C VAL A 129 5.55 5.69 6.14
N LEU A 130 5.31 6.97 5.89
CA LEU A 130 6.13 8.04 6.43
C LEU A 130 5.61 8.37 7.84
N ALA A 131 6.40 8.08 8.85
CA ALA A 131 6.13 8.40 10.24
C ALA A 131 6.79 9.72 10.64
N VAL A 132 6.11 10.45 11.53
CA VAL A 132 6.56 11.74 12.07
C VAL A 132 6.31 11.78 13.58
N PRO A 133 7.03 12.63 14.33
CA PRO A 133 6.65 12.96 15.70
C PRO A 133 5.20 13.44 15.79
N ALA A 134 4.57 13.27 16.95
CA ALA A 134 3.20 13.73 17.18
C ALA A 134 3.06 15.23 16.88
N VAL A 135 4.10 16.01 17.21
CA VAL A 135 4.22 17.44 16.90
C VAL A 135 5.46 17.66 16.05
N LEU A 136 5.29 18.25 14.87
CA LEU A 136 6.39 18.57 13.97
C LEU A 136 7.24 19.74 14.51
N PRO A 137 8.55 19.76 14.24
CA PRO A 137 9.41 20.91 14.54
C PRO A 137 8.89 22.19 13.89
N THR A 138 9.01 23.31 14.60
CA THR A 138 8.69 24.67 14.11
C THR A 138 9.91 25.58 14.07
N ASP A 139 11.11 25.02 14.23
CA ASP A 139 12.40 25.72 14.11
C ASP A 139 12.92 25.64 12.67
N GLU A 140 14.20 25.92 12.46
CA GLU A 140 14.87 25.87 11.15
C GLU A 140 14.71 24.51 10.42
N ARG A 141 14.36 23.42 11.12
CA ARG A 141 14.07 22.13 10.48
C ARG A 141 12.76 22.12 9.70
N ALA A 142 11.82 23.00 10.02
CA ALA A 142 10.49 23.04 9.40
C ALA A 142 10.57 23.22 7.88
N GLU A 143 11.39 24.17 7.41
CA GLU A 143 11.57 24.45 5.98
C GLU A 143 12.16 23.25 5.23
N LEU A 144 13.13 22.56 5.84
CA LEU A 144 13.73 21.35 5.28
C LEU A 144 12.75 20.19 5.22
N ILE A 145 11.94 20.00 6.28
CA ILE A 145 10.89 18.98 6.33
C ILE A 145 9.87 19.24 5.23
N GLU A 146 9.37 20.47 5.09
CA GLU A 146 8.43 20.82 4.02
C GLU A 146 8.99 20.56 2.63
N LEU A 147 10.26 20.92 2.39
CA LEU A 147 10.92 20.64 1.12
C LEU A 147 11.01 19.13 0.83
N LEU A 148 11.36 18.33 1.84
CA LEU A 148 11.41 16.87 1.71
C LEU A 148 10.02 16.28 1.46
N LEU A 149 9.00 16.74 2.19
CA LEU A 149 7.62 16.29 2.02
C LEU A 149 7.11 16.59 0.61
N ARG A 150 7.37 17.78 0.06
CA ARG A 150 7.04 18.12 -1.33
C ARG A 150 7.71 17.17 -2.33
N ARG A 151 8.99 16.83 -2.12
CA ARG A 151 9.72 15.90 -3.00
C ARG A 151 9.17 14.47 -2.91
N ILE A 152 8.84 14.01 -1.69
CA ILE A 152 8.24 12.68 -1.48
C ILE A 152 6.86 12.61 -2.15
N GLU A 153 6.03 13.66 -1.99
CA GLU A 153 4.74 13.78 -2.67
C GLU A 153 4.89 13.69 -4.19
N GLY A 154 5.81 14.47 -4.77
CA GLY A 154 6.05 14.46 -6.21
C GLY A 154 6.47 13.08 -6.74
N VAL A 155 7.19 12.28 -5.95
CA VAL A 155 7.53 10.90 -6.34
C VAL A 155 6.33 9.95 -6.21
N ILE A 156 5.53 10.08 -5.14
CA ILE A 156 4.38 9.21 -4.90
C ILE A 156 3.30 9.42 -5.97
N GLN A 157 2.96 10.66 -6.31
CA GLN A 157 1.98 10.97 -7.36
C GLN A 157 2.41 10.45 -8.74
N VAL A 158 3.71 10.37 -8.97
CA VAL A 158 4.28 10.01 -10.27
C VAL A 158 4.39 8.51 -10.49
N ARG A 159 4.49 7.70 -9.42
CA ARG A 159 4.63 6.23 -9.55
C ARG A 159 3.53 5.58 -10.40
N GLU A 160 2.33 6.16 -10.41
CA GLU A 160 1.22 5.68 -11.23
C GLU A 160 0.95 6.55 -12.46
N SER A 161 1.75 7.58 -12.71
CA SER A 161 1.55 8.48 -13.83
C SER A 161 2.26 8.00 -15.10
N LYS A 162 1.57 8.10 -16.23
CA LYS A 162 2.08 7.81 -17.57
C LYS A 162 1.90 9.02 -18.46
N LEU A 163 2.92 9.36 -19.23
CA LEU A 163 2.77 10.29 -20.34
C LEU A 163 2.31 9.49 -21.56
N VAL A 164 1.09 9.76 -22.01
CA VAL A 164 0.53 9.18 -23.24
C VAL A 164 0.71 10.19 -24.36
N MET A 165 1.34 9.77 -25.45
CA MET A 165 1.49 10.56 -26.67
C MET A 165 0.87 9.78 -27.82
N LEU A 166 0.10 10.45 -28.67
CA LEU A 166 -0.51 9.81 -29.85
C LEU A 166 -0.81 10.84 -30.93
N HIS A 167 -1.02 10.38 -32.16
CA HIS A 167 -1.61 11.19 -33.22
C HIS A 167 -3.08 10.78 -33.39
N ALA A 168 -3.95 11.76 -33.62
CA ALA A 168 -5.36 11.50 -33.86
C ALA A 168 -5.95 12.52 -34.84
N PRO A 169 -6.98 12.12 -35.63
CA PRO A 169 -7.77 13.09 -36.35
C PRO A 169 -8.54 13.97 -35.35
N ARG A 170 -8.72 15.25 -35.70
CA ARG A 170 -9.45 16.22 -34.85
C ARG A 170 -10.85 15.75 -34.46
N SER A 171 -11.52 15.02 -35.35
CA SER A 171 -12.86 14.46 -35.13
C SER A 171 -12.90 13.35 -34.06
N ALA A 172 -11.77 12.71 -33.74
CA ALA A 172 -11.70 11.64 -32.76
C ALA A 172 -11.35 12.11 -31.34
N LEU A 173 -11.03 13.40 -31.15
CA LEU A 173 -10.54 13.93 -29.88
C LEU A 173 -11.52 13.72 -28.72
N ASP A 174 -12.82 13.94 -28.95
CA ASP A 174 -13.84 13.73 -27.94
C ASP A 174 -13.98 12.26 -27.52
N ALA A 175 -13.85 11.34 -28.48
CA ALA A 175 -13.90 9.90 -28.21
C ALA A 175 -12.67 9.46 -27.42
N ILE A 176 -11.47 9.90 -27.84
CA ILE A 176 -10.20 9.60 -27.17
C ILE A 176 -10.18 10.20 -25.77
N GLY A 177 -10.65 11.43 -25.58
CA GLY A 177 -10.73 12.09 -24.28
C GLY A 177 -11.60 11.34 -23.26
N ARG A 178 -12.62 10.60 -23.71
CA ARG A 178 -13.45 9.73 -22.83
C ARG A 178 -12.78 8.41 -22.47
N ILE A 179 -11.84 7.94 -23.30
CA ILE A 179 -11.09 6.70 -23.07
C ILE A 179 -9.90 6.96 -22.11
N LEU A 180 -9.30 8.15 -22.18
CA LEU A 180 -8.21 8.53 -21.29
C LEU A 180 -8.66 8.50 -19.81
N PRO A 181 -7.77 8.10 -18.88
CA PRO A 181 -8.06 8.17 -17.44
C PRO A 181 -8.50 9.57 -16.99
N ARG A 182 -9.38 9.61 -15.98
CA ARG A 182 -9.99 10.87 -15.49
C ARG A 182 -8.92 11.88 -15.02
N GLY A 183 -9.15 13.16 -15.34
CA GLY A 183 -8.31 14.28 -14.89
C GLY A 183 -7.19 14.67 -15.85
N SER A 184 -7.03 13.95 -16.96
CA SER A 184 -6.07 14.31 -18.01
C SER A 184 -6.61 15.42 -18.89
N VAL A 185 -6.00 16.61 -18.83
CA VAL A 185 -6.22 17.67 -19.83
C VAL A 185 -5.13 17.51 -20.91
N PRO A 186 -5.48 17.09 -22.13
CA PRO A 186 -4.49 16.88 -23.17
C PRO A 186 -3.97 18.20 -23.74
N THR A 187 -2.66 18.26 -23.98
CA THR A 187 -2.05 19.26 -24.86
C THR A 187 -2.18 18.79 -26.31
N LEU A 188 -2.64 19.68 -27.18
CA LEU A 188 -2.79 19.40 -28.61
C LEU A 188 -1.76 20.21 -29.40
N LEU A 189 -0.97 19.54 -30.23
CA LEU A 189 -0.01 20.16 -31.15
C LEU A 189 -0.43 19.88 -32.60
N PRO A 190 -0.38 20.89 -33.50
CA PRO A 190 -0.61 20.67 -34.92
C PRO A 190 0.52 19.83 -35.53
N ILE A 191 0.19 19.01 -36.54
CA ILE A 191 1.17 18.24 -37.30
C ILE A 191 1.39 18.93 -38.66
N GLU A 192 2.64 19.23 -38.99
CA GLU A 192 2.99 19.87 -40.26
C GLU A 192 2.57 18.99 -41.45
N GLY A 193 1.93 19.60 -42.46
CA GLY A 193 1.42 18.89 -43.64
C GLY A 193 0.13 18.10 -43.42
N HIS A 194 -0.47 18.13 -42.22
CA HIS A 194 -1.68 17.36 -41.89
C HIS A 194 -2.68 18.19 -41.07
N GLU A 195 -3.51 19.01 -41.73
CA GLU A 195 -4.46 19.93 -41.08
C GLU A 195 -5.52 19.23 -40.21
N ASP A 196 -5.97 18.05 -40.64
CA ASP A 196 -6.99 17.25 -39.95
C ASP A 196 -6.44 16.41 -38.80
N GLN A 197 -5.11 16.38 -38.59
CA GLN A 197 -4.47 15.61 -37.53
C GLN A 197 -3.81 16.50 -36.48
N VAL A 198 -3.76 15.97 -35.27
CA VAL A 198 -3.04 16.59 -34.15
C VAL A 198 -2.24 15.53 -33.40
N ALA A 199 -1.12 15.95 -32.83
CA ALA A 199 -0.44 15.20 -31.80
C ALA A 199 -1.07 15.56 -30.44
N LEU A 200 -1.54 14.55 -29.73
CA LEU A 200 -2.10 14.64 -28.39
C LEU A 200 -1.05 14.18 -27.39
N GLN A 201 -0.84 14.96 -26.34
CA GLN A 201 -0.02 14.59 -25.19
C GLN A 201 -0.85 14.73 -23.92
N ALA A 202 -0.96 13.66 -23.14
CA ALA A 202 -1.75 13.65 -21.92
C ALA A 202 -0.98 12.99 -20.78
N LEU A 203 -0.84 13.70 -19.66
CA LEU A 203 -0.43 13.09 -18.41
C LEU A 203 -1.62 12.35 -17.81
N CYS A 204 -1.49 11.03 -17.71
CA CYS A 204 -2.54 10.14 -17.21
C CYS A 204 -2.15 9.63 -15.83
N HIS A 205 -3.03 9.79 -14.85
CA HIS A 205 -2.88 9.18 -13.53
C HIS A 205 -3.51 7.78 -13.57
N GLY A 206 -2.73 6.76 -13.21
CA GLY A 206 -3.15 5.36 -13.22
C GLY A 206 -2.64 4.56 -14.41
N ALA A 207 -3.03 3.28 -14.43
CA ALA A 207 -2.58 2.35 -15.46
C ALA A 207 -3.19 2.64 -16.84
N ILE A 208 -2.34 2.74 -17.85
CA ILE A 208 -2.74 2.65 -19.26
C ILE A 208 -2.70 1.18 -19.65
N THR A 209 -3.88 0.55 -19.72
CA THR A 209 -4.03 -0.86 -20.10
C THR A 209 -3.96 -1.04 -21.61
N TRP A 210 -3.73 -2.29 -22.04
CA TRP A 210 -3.83 -2.65 -23.45
C TRP A 210 -5.22 -2.35 -24.04
N GLN A 211 -6.27 -2.55 -23.25
CA GLN A 211 -7.64 -2.23 -23.66
C GLN A 211 -7.79 -0.75 -24.03
N HIS A 212 -7.27 0.17 -23.21
CA HIS A 212 -7.30 1.61 -23.53
C HIS A 212 -6.61 1.90 -24.86
N LEU A 213 -5.43 1.32 -25.10
CA LEU A 213 -4.67 1.51 -26.35
C LEU A 213 -5.45 1.00 -27.57
N GLU A 214 -6.08 -0.16 -27.46
CA GLU A 214 -6.90 -0.71 -28.53
C GLU A 214 -8.14 0.12 -28.81
N ASP A 215 -8.83 0.59 -27.77
CA ASP A 215 -10.02 1.44 -27.92
C ASP A 215 -9.66 2.78 -28.58
N MET A 216 -8.53 3.39 -28.19
CA MET A 216 -8.02 4.61 -28.84
C MET A 216 -7.65 4.35 -30.30
N LYS A 217 -7.03 3.21 -30.61
CA LYS A 217 -6.72 2.83 -32.00
C LYS A 217 -7.99 2.69 -32.84
N ARG A 218 -9.04 2.06 -32.29
CA ARG A 218 -10.35 1.93 -32.96
C ARG A 218 -11.02 3.30 -33.17
N ALA A 219 -10.79 4.25 -32.26
CA ALA A 219 -11.25 5.63 -32.41
C ALA A 219 -10.44 6.45 -33.46
N GLY A 220 -9.33 5.92 -33.98
CA GLY A 220 -8.51 6.58 -35.00
C GLY A 220 -7.15 7.07 -34.51
N ALA A 221 -6.75 6.73 -33.28
CA ALA A 221 -5.40 7.04 -32.79
C ALA A 221 -4.33 6.22 -33.50
N SER A 222 -3.16 6.82 -33.69
CA SER A 222 -1.95 6.22 -34.27
C SER A 222 -0.70 6.72 -33.55
N ALA A 223 0.46 6.13 -33.84
CA ALA A 223 1.74 6.53 -33.25
C ALA A 223 1.71 6.65 -31.70
N MET A 224 1.03 5.72 -31.04
CA MET A 224 0.83 5.76 -29.60
C MET A 224 2.10 5.36 -28.84
N LEU A 225 2.51 6.19 -27.89
CA LEU A 225 3.61 5.97 -26.97
C LEU A 225 3.09 6.13 -25.54
N VAL A 226 3.52 5.22 -24.65
CA VAL A 226 3.24 5.29 -23.21
C VAL A 226 4.58 5.31 -22.49
N LEU A 227 4.92 6.46 -21.91
CA LEU A 227 6.20 6.68 -21.25
C LEU A 227 6.01 6.70 -19.73
N PRO A 228 6.88 6.04 -18.94
CA PRO A 228 6.89 6.24 -17.50
C PRO A 228 7.32 7.67 -17.18
N VAL A 229 6.68 8.29 -16.20
CA VAL A 229 7.14 9.55 -15.62
C VAL A 229 7.98 9.20 -14.40
N GLU A 230 9.17 9.79 -14.27
CA GLU A 230 10.06 9.49 -13.14
C GLU A 230 9.86 10.45 -11.97
N LYS A 231 9.67 11.75 -12.28
CA LYS A 231 9.52 12.82 -11.30
C LYS A 231 8.62 13.91 -11.86
N MET A 232 7.88 14.56 -10.98
CA MET A 232 7.04 15.72 -11.25
C MET A 232 7.12 16.63 -10.04
N LEU A 233 7.11 17.93 -10.30
CA LEU A 233 7.00 18.95 -9.27
C LEU A 233 5.67 19.67 -9.55
N ALA A 234 4.78 19.66 -8.56
CA ALA A 234 3.56 20.45 -8.56
C ALA A 234 3.83 21.84 -7.97
#